data_AF-A0A920TJT9-F1
#
_entry.id   AF-A0A920TJT9-F1
#
_cell.length_a   1.000
_cell.length_b   1.000
_cell.length_c   1.000
_cell.angle_alpha   90.00
_cell.angle_beta   90.00
_cell.angle_gamma   90.00
#
_symmetry.space_group_name_H-M   'P 1'
#
loop_
_entity.id
_entity.type
_entity.pdbx_description
1 polymer ?
#
loop_
_entity_poly.entity_id
_entity_poly.type
_entity_poly.pdbx_seq_one_letter_code
_entity_poly.pdbx_strand_id
1 'polypeptide(L)'
;MQYPFLKIANDLRWLASGPRSGIGEVVLPANEPGSSIMPGKVNPTQCEAMTMVCTQVMGNDTTITFAGASGNFELNVYRPVIAFNILQSFDY
;
A
#
# COMPACT_ATOMS: atom_id res chain seq x y z
N MET A 1 0.61 -10.43 5.33
CA MET A 1 1.54 -9.41 5.87
C MET A 1 1.15 -7.97 5.51
N GLN A 2 0.20 -7.70 4.59
CA GLN A 2 -0.13 -6.33 4.15
C GLN A 2 -1.08 -5.57 5.09
N TYR A 3 -2.00 -6.28 5.75
CA TYR A 3 -3.01 -5.71 6.66
C TYR A 3 -2.47 -4.77 7.76
N PRO A 4 -1.41 -5.11 8.54
CA PRO A 4 -0.91 -4.22 9.59
C PRO A 4 -0.34 -2.91 9.01
N PHE A 5 0.35 -2.95 7.87
CA PHE A 5 0.91 -1.75 7.24
C PHE A 5 -0.18 -0.84 6.69
N LEU A 6 -1.23 -1.41 6.06
CA LEU A 6 -2.38 -0.65 5.59
C LEU A 6 -3.07 0.07 6.77
N LYS A 7 -3.24 -0.62 7.90
CA LYS A 7 -3.84 -0.03 9.10
C LYS A 7 -2.97 1.10 9.67
N ILE A 8 -1.68 0.84 9.90
CA ILE A 8 -0.74 1.82 10.45
C ILE A 8 -0.65 3.07 9.56
N ALA A 9 -0.53 2.90 8.24
CA ALA A 9 -0.46 4.01 7.30
C ALA A 9 -1.75 4.84 7.31
N ASN A 10 -2.93 4.20 7.43
CA ASN A 10 -4.20 4.92 7.54
C ASN A 10 -4.31 5.69 8.87
N ASP A 11 -3.94 5.08 9.99
CA ASP A 11 -3.92 5.76 11.28
C ASP A 11 -3.04 7.02 11.22
N LEU A 12 -1.82 6.91 10.68
CA LEU A 12 -0.92 8.06 10.55
C LEU A 12 -1.51 9.18 9.68
N ARG A 13 -2.18 8.84 8.57
CA ARG A 13 -2.86 9.82 7.71
C ARG A 13 -3.97 10.56 8.45
N TRP A 14 -4.73 9.84 9.27
CA TRP A 14 -5.88 10.39 9.99
C TRP A 14 -5.42 11.24 11.17
N LEU A 15 -4.50 10.72 11.98
CA LEU A 15 -3.91 11.46 13.11
C LEU A 15 -3.18 12.73 12.65
N ALA A 16 -2.61 12.73 11.44
CA ALA A 16 -1.96 13.90 10.83
C ALA A 16 -2.92 14.83 10.06
N SER A 17 -4.22 14.52 10.01
CA SER A 17 -5.18 15.37 9.29
C SER A 17 -5.30 16.74 9.97
N GLY A 18 -5.35 17.81 9.19
CA GLY A 18 -5.28 19.17 9.72
C GLY A 18 -4.94 20.20 8.63
N PRO A 19 -4.40 21.38 8.98
CA PRO A 19 -3.89 21.77 10.31
C PRO A 19 -4.92 22.38 11.27
N ARG A 20 -6.13 22.70 10.80
CA ARG A 20 -7.18 23.32 11.64
C ARG A 20 -8.51 22.56 11.65
N SER A 21 -8.75 21.74 10.63
CA SER A 21 -10.02 21.05 10.40
C SER A 21 -9.81 19.53 10.30
N GLY A 22 -9.03 18.97 11.22
CA GLY A 22 -8.72 17.54 11.30
C GLY A 22 -8.38 17.14 12.74
N ILE A 23 -7.82 15.95 12.93
CA ILE A 23 -7.46 15.41 14.25
C ILE A 23 -6.18 16.10 14.79
N GLY A 24 -5.12 16.18 13.98
CA GLY A 24 -3.91 16.94 14.30
C GLY A 24 -3.08 16.45 15.48
N GLU A 25 -3.20 15.17 15.87
CA GLU A 25 -2.48 14.59 17.01
C GLU A 25 -1.00 14.30 16.73
N VAL A 26 -0.64 14.09 15.45
CA VAL A 26 0.77 13.89 15.03
C VAL A 26 1.13 14.81 13.88
N VAL A 27 2.40 15.21 13.82
CA VAL A 27 2.96 16.01 12.74
C VAL A 27 3.90 15.12 11.92
N LEU A 28 3.57 14.95 10.63
CA LEU A 28 4.43 14.22 9.71
C LEU A 28 5.53 15.14 9.14
N PRO A 29 6.72 14.61 8.85
CA PRO A 29 7.77 15.35 8.15
C PRO A 29 7.29 15.85 6.78
N ALA A 30 7.60 17.11 6.46
CA ALA A 30 7.31 17.69 5.16
C ALA A 30 8.41 17.33 4.15
N ASN A 31 8.12 16.40 3.24
CA ASN A 31 9.08 15.95 2.23
C ASN A 31 8.91 16.67 0.88
N GLU A 32 7.67 17.03 0.53
CA GLU A 32 7.36 17.80 -0.67
C GLU A 32 6.25 18.83 -0.42
N PRO A 33 6.19 19.93 -1.20
CA PRO A 33 5.07 20.86 -1.15
C PRO A 33 3.78 20.15 -1.53
N GLY A 34 2.78 20.16 -0.64
CA GLY A 34 1.50 19.47 -0.86
C GLY A 34 0.57 20.16 -1.86
N SER A 35 0.83 21.41 -2.22
CA SER A 35 0.13 22.16 -3.26
C SER A 35 0.93 23.39 -3.66
N SER A 36 0.94 23.71 -4.96
CA SER A 36 1.58 24.91 -5.49
C SER A 36 0.92 26.21 -5.06
N ILE A 37 -0.37 26.18 -4.71
CA ILE A 37 -1.17 27.37 -4.35
C ILE A 37 -1.32 27.56 -2.83
N MET A 38 -1.07 26.51 -2.03
CA MET A 38 -1.20 26.57 -0.56
C MET A 38 0.16 26.41 0.12
N PRO A 39 0.88 27.52 0.39
CA PRO A 39 2.14 27.49 1.11
C PRO A 39 1.98 26.80 2.48
N GLY A 40 2.89 25.87 2.79
CA GLY A 40 2.89 25.14 4.06
C GLY A 40 1.88 24.00 4.14
N LYS A 41 1.07 23.73 3.10
CA LYS A 41 0.28 22.50 3.04
C LYS A 41 1.21 21.31 2.83
N VAL A 42 1.10 20.31 3.69
CA VAL A 42 1.86 19.05 3.64
C VAL A 42 0.86 17.91 3.50
N ASN A 43 1.10 17.01 2.55
CA ASN A 43 0.28 15.80 2.37
C ASN A 43 1.03 14.58 2.92
N PRO A 44 0.33 13.55 3.42
CA PRO A 44 0.94 12.33 3.95
C PRO A 44 1.34 11.34 2.82
N THR A 45 2.09 11.81 1.83
CA THR A 45 2.34 11.11 0.56
C THR A 45 3.04 9.75 0.71
N GLN A 46 3.91 9.61 1.71
CA GLN A 46 4.55 8.33 2.02
C GLN A 46 3.54 7.29 2.54
N CYS A 47 2.58 7.74 3.36
CA CYS A 47 1.50 6.87 3.80
C CYS A 47 0.55 6.53 2.65
N GLU A 48 0.32 7.46 1.72
CA GLU A 48 -0.46 7.21 0.50
C GLU A 48 0.22 6.15 -0.38
N ALA A 49 1.52 6.28 -0.63
CA ALA A 49 2.32 5.29 -1.35
C ALA A 49 2.25 3.91 -0.68
N MET A 50 2.42 3.84 0.64
CA MET A 50 2.29 2.58 1.40
C MET A 50 0.91 1.95 1.24
N THR A 51 -0.17 2.75 1.28
CA THR A 51 -1.53 2.22 1.08
C THR A 51 -1.73 1.68 -0.33
N MET A 52 -1.17 2.32 -1.36
CA MET A 52 -1.22 1.83 -2.75
C MET A 52 -0.47 0.50 -2.91
N VAL A 53 0.76 0.39 -2.38
CA VAL A 53 1.53 -0.86 -2.39
C VAL A 53 0.77 -1.98 -1.67
N CYS A 54 0.20 -1.70 -0.49
CA CYS A 54 -0.58 -2.70 0.25
C CYS A 54 -1.76 -3.24 -0.59
N THR A 55 -2.48 -2.37 -1.29
CA THR A 55 -3.59 -2.80 -2.16
C THR A 55 -3.11 -3.64 -3.35
N GLN A 56 -1.95 -3.31 -3.94
CA GLN A 56 -1.36 -4.11 -5.01
C GLN A 56 -0.99 -5.51 -4.51
N VAL A 57 -0.34 -5.62 -3.35
CA VAL A 57 0.06 -6.91 -2.78
C VAL A 57 -1.17 -7.76 -2.41
N MET A 58 -2.29 -7.16 -2.01
CA MET A 58 -3.55 -7.90 -1.81
C MET A 58 -4.12 -8.48 -3.12
N GLY A 59 -4.05 -7.73 -4.23
CA GLY A 59 -4.43 -8.23 -5.55
C GLY A 59 -3.52 -9.36 -6.04
N ASN A 60 -2.21 -9.23 -5.80
CA ASN A 60 -1.22 -10.25 -6.12
C ASN A 60 -1.50 -11.56 -5.35
N ASP A 61 -1.82 -11.46 -4.05
CA ASP A 61 -2.18 -12.62 -3.20
C ASP A 61 -3.43 -13.35 -3.71
N THR A 62 -4.45 -12.59 -4.16
CA THR A 62 -5.66 -13.17 -4.78
C THR A 62 -5.30 -13.92 -6.06
N THR A 63 -4.45 -13.34 -6.89
CA THR A 63 -3.96 -13.95 -8.14
C THR A 63 -3.19 -15.24 -7.85
N ILE A 64 -2.26 -15.22 -6.89
CA ILE A 64 -1.48 -16.38 -6.46
C ILE A 64 -2.40 -17.48 -5.93
N THR A 65 -3.40 -17.12 -5.12
CA THR A 65 -4.35 -18.07 -4.54
C THR A 65 -5.14 -18.80 -5.64
N PHE A 66 -5.69 -18.07 -6.59
CA PHE A 66 -6.44 -18.67 -7.69
C PHE A 66 -5.55 -19.54 -8.58
N ALA A 67 -4.36 -19.05 -8.94
CA ALA A 67 -3.38 -19.79 -9.72
C ALA A 67 -2.89 -21.07 -9.00
N GLY A 68 -2.67 -21.01 -7.69
CA GLY A 68 -2.27 -22.15 -6.86
C GLY A 68 -3.32 -23.25 -6.84
N ALA A 69 -4.60 -22.88 -6.78
CA ALA A 69 -5.73 -23.79 -6.81
C ALA A 69 -6.02 -24.40 -8.20
N SER A 70 -5.49 -23.81 -9.28
CA SER A 70 -5.79 -24.19 -10.67
C SER A 70 -4.86 -25.26 -11.27
N GLY A 71 -4.19 -26.07 -10.43
CA GLY A 71 -3.34 -27.17 -10.90
C GLY A 71 -4.17 -28.33 -11.46
N ASN A 72 -3.65 -29.02 -12.48
CA ASN A 72 -4.30 -30.20 -13.06
C ASN A 72 -3.37 -31.40 -12.99
N PHE A 73 -3.83 -32.48 -12.34
CA PHE A 73 -3.09 -33.74 -12.17
C PHE A 73 -1.68 -33.54 -11.61
N GLU A 74 -0.63 -33.96 -12.33
CA GLU A 74 0.76 -33.98 -11.86
C GLU A 74 1.43 -32.60 -11.83
N LEU A 75 0.80 -31.56 -12.43
CA LEU A 75 1.49 -30.29 -12.65
C LEU A 75 0.58 -29.06 -12.57
N ASN A 76 1.06 -28.04 -11.85
CA ASN A 76 0.51 -26.70 -11.96
C ASN A 76 1.27 -25.91 -13.04
N VAL A 77 0.56 -25.48 -14.09
CA VAL A 77 1.12 -24.71 -15.22
C VAL A 77 1.12 -23.19 -14.99
N TYR A 78 0.49 -22.71 -13.92
CA TYR A 78 0.45 -21.28 -13.53
C TYR A 78 1.70 -20.83 -12.74
N ARG A 79 2.74 -21.66 -12.65
CA ARG A 79 3.99 -21.32 -11.95
C ARG A 79 4.61 -19.97 -12.34
N PRO A 80 4.63 -19.55 -13.63
CA PRO A 80 5.19 -18.25 -13.99
C PRO A 80 4.45 -17.07 -13.35
N VAL A 81 3.11 -17.08 -13.35
CA VAL A 81 2.32 -15.98 -12.76
C VAL A 81 2.41 -15.97 -11.23
N ILE A 82 2.49 -17.14 -10.60
CA ILE A 82 2.73 -17.26 -9.16
C ILE A 82 4.08 -16.64 -8.80
N ALA A 83 5.16 -17.06 -9.48
CA ALA A 83 6.49 -16.56 -9.21
C ALA A 83 6.61 -15.04 -9.43
N PHE A 84 6.04 -14.52 -10.52
CA PHE A 84 6.03 -13.10 -10.83
C PHE A 84 5.35 -12.28 -9.72
N ASN A 85 4.15 -12.67 -9.30
CA ASN A 85 3.40 -11.93 -8.28
C ASN A 85 4.05 -12.00 -6.90
N ILE A 86 4.73 -13.11 -6.56
CA ILE A 86 5.53 -13.22 -5.33
C ILE A 86 6.71 -12.25 -5.38
N LEU A 87 7.51 -12.29 -6.44
CA LEU A 87 8.68 -11.42 -6.59
C LEU A 87 8.30 -9.95 -6.60
N GLN A 88 7.29 -9.57 -7.39
CA GLN A 88 6.77 -8.21 -7.42
C GLN A 88 6.32 -7.74 -6.03
N SER A 89 5.72 -8.62 -5.22
CA SER A 89 5.28 -8.28 -3.86
C SER A 89 6.44 -8.04 -2.88
N PHE A 90 7.63 -8.57 -3.17
CA PHE A 90 8.84 -8.36 -2.37
C PHE A 90 9.70 -7.19 -2.84
N ASP A 91 9.61 -6.81 -4.11
CA ASP A 91 10.39 -5.71 -4.68
C ASP A 91 9.87 -4.31 -4.28
N TYR A 92 8.68 -4.23 -3.67
CA TYR A 92 8.13 -3.01 -3.07
C TYR A 92 8.67 -2.77 -1.66
#